data_AF-A0A962NLM4-F1
#
_entry.id   AF-A0A962NLM4-F1
#
_cell.length_a   1.000
_cell.length_b   1.000
_cell.length_c   1.000
_cell.angle_alpha   90.00
_cell.angle_beta   90.00
_cell.angle_gamma   90.00
#
_symmetry.space_group_name_H-M   'P 1'
#
loop_
_entity.id
_entity.type
_entity.pdbx_description
1 polymer ?
#
loop_
_entity_poly.entity_id
_entity_poly.type
_entity_poly.pdbx_seq_one_letter_code
_entity_poly.pdbx_strand_id
1 'polypeptide(L)'
;MTNTATTLGELKAGGYQPRTVREEMRRNLMQKLATQEEVFPGIVGYDDTVIPQLQNAILSGQDIILLGERGQAKSRIIRSLTSLLDEY
;
A
#
# COMPACT_ATOMS: atom_id res chain seq x y z
N MET A 1 22.27 4.11 -18.89
CA MET A 1 22.10 2.80 -19.56
C MET A 1 21.28 1.93 -18.64
N THR A 2 19.97 1.81 -18.86
CA THR A 2 19.10 0.92 -18.06
C THR A 2 19.34 -0.51 -18.53
N ASN A 3 20.15 -1.25 -17.78
CA ASN A 3 20.39 -2.66 -18.03
C ASN A 3 19.14 -3.45 -17.59
N THR A 4 18.11 -3.48 -18.44
CA THR A 4 16.92 -4.30 -18.21
C THR A 4 17.30 -5.75 -18.40
N ALA A 5 17.36 -6.51 -17.30
CA ALA A 5 17.50 -7.95 -17.33
C ALA A 5 16.41 -8.56 -18.22
N THR A 6 16.80 -9.36 -19.20
CA THR A 6 15.91 -10.03 -20.16
C THR A 6 15.54 -11.44 -19.72
N THR A 7 16.31 -12.00 -18.78
CA THR A 7 16.07 -13.31 -18.20
C THR A 7 16.00 -13.25 -16.68
N LEU A 8 15.32 -14.23 -16.07
CA LEU A 8 15.31 -14.38 -14.61
C LEU A 8 16.72 -14.59 -14.04
N GLY A 9 17.62 -15.23 -14.80
CA GLY A 9 19.01 -15.42 -14.41
C GLY A 9 19.77 -14.11 -14.30
N GLU A 10 19.62 -13.24 -15.30
CA GLU A 10 20.19 -11.89 -15.30
C GLU A 10 19.62 -11.04 -14.16
N LEU A 11 18.31 -11.12 -13.90
CA LEU A 11 17.63 -10.37 -12.85
C LEU A 11 18.18 -10.75 -11.45
N LYS A 12 18.34 -12.05 -11.20
CA LYS A 12 18.91 -12.57 -9.95
C LYS A 12 20.39 -12.19 -9.81
N ALA A 13 21.18 -12.32 -10.88
CA ALA A 13 22.59 -11.94 -10.89
C ALA A 13 22.78 -10.43 -10.65
N GLY A 14 21.81 -9.61 -11.09
CA GLY A 14 21.74 -8.17 -10.83
C GLY A 14 21.37 -7.80 -9.39
N GLY A 15 21.18 -8.78 -8.49
CA GLY A 15 20.90 -8.53 -7.08
C GLY A 15 19.44 -8.17 -6.76
N TYR A 16 18.51 -8.42 -7.69
CA TYR A 16 17.09 -8.21 -7.44
C TYR A 16 16.61 -9.04 -6.24
N GLN A 17 16.02 -8.36 -5.26
CA GLN A 17 15.39 -8.99 -4.11
C GLN A 17 13.87 -8.87 -4.25
N PRO A 18 13.13 -9.99 -4.42
CA PRO A 18 11.68 -9.94 -4.45
C PRO A 18 11.18 -9.48 -3.08
N ARG A 19 10.13 -8.65 -3.11
CA ARG A 19 9.44 -8.14 -1.93
C ARG A 19 7.98 -8.54 -2.01
N THR A 20 7.38 -8.80 -0.86
CA THR A 20 5.95 -9.09 -0.80
C THR A 20 5.15 -7.80 -0.96
N VAL A 21 3.92 -7.92 -1.46
CA VAL A 21 2.98 -6.78 -1.54
C VAL A 21 2.77 -6.13 -0.17
N ARG A 22 2.76 -6.92 0.91
CA ARG A 22 2.64 -6.40 2.28
C ARG A 22 3.83 -5.51 2.66
N GLU A 23 5.05 -5.93 2.35
CA GLU A 23 6.26 -5.13 2.62
C GLU A 23 6.31 -3.85 1.79
N GLU A 24 5.87 -3.93 0.54
CA GLU A 24 5.76 -2.80 -0.36
C GLU A 24 4.78 -1.75 0.15
N MET A 25 3.54 -2.17 0.44
CA MET A 25 2.52 -1.28 1.00
C MET A 25 2.97 -0.66 2.33
N ARG A 26 3.60 -1.44 3.22
CA ARG A 26 4.13 -0.94 4.49
C ARG A 26 5.18 0.15 4.27
N ARG A 27 6.16 -0.11 3.40
CA ARG A 27 7.23 0.84 3.10
C ARG A 27 6.68 2.14 2.52
N ASN A 28 5.80 2.03 1.54
CA ASN A 28 5.22 3.19 0.86
C ASN A 28 4.28 3.97 1.78
N LEU A 29 3.57 3.29 2.69
CA LEU A 29 2.78 3.95 3.72
C LEU A 29 3.66 4.75 4.68
N MET A 30 4.76 4.17 5.19
CA MET A 30 5.70 4.90 6.05
C MET A 30 6.24 6.16 5.37
N GLN A 31 6.55 6.06 4.07
CA GLN A 31 7.02 7.21 3.29
C GLN A 31 5.94 8.30 3.22
N LYS A 32 4.71 7.96 2.83
CA LYS A 32 3.61 8.93 2.75
C LYS A 32 3.31 9.59 4.10
N LEU A 33 3.35 8.82 5.19
CA LEU A 33 3.18 9.36 6.54
C LEU A 33 4.30 10.33 6.92
N ALA A 34 5.55 10.01 6.58
CA ALA A 34 6.70 10.88 6.85
C ALA A 34 6.65 12.18 6.06
N THR A 35 6.11 12.15 4.83
CA THR A 35 5.94 13.33 3.97
C THR A 35 4.60 14.04 4.17
N GLN A 36 3.78 13.58 5.12
CA GLN A 36 2.42 14.11 5.37
C GLN A 36 1.53 14.10 4.11
N GLU A 37 1.75 13.14 3.21
CA GLU A 37 0.93 12.96 2.03
C GLU A 37 -0.38 12.25 2.38
N GLU A 38 -1.48 12.65 1.74
CA GLU A 38 -2.79 12.02 1.94
C GLU A 38 -2.79 10.58 1.39
N VAL A 39 -3.02 9.61 2.28
CA VAL A 39 -3.01 8.17 1.94
C VAL A 39 -4.35 7.71 1.34
N PHE A 40 -5.45 8.30 1.80
CA PHE A 40 -6.81 7.87 1.45
C PHE A 40 -7.64 9.02 0.86
N PRO A 41 -7.25 9.55 -0.32
CA PRO A 41 -7.90 10.72 -0.90
C PRO A 41 -9.39 10.50 -1.13
N GLY A 42 -10.20 11.47 -0.71
CA GLY A 42 -11.64 11.46 -0.91
C GLY A 42 -12.41 10.46 -0.04
N ILE A 43 -11.83 10.00 1.07
CA ILE A 43 -12.53 9.40 2.21
C ILE A 43 -12.79 10.52 3.22
N VAL A 44 -14.04 10.74 3.62
CA VAL A 44 -14.43 11.82 4.54
C VAL A 44 -15.07 11.22 5.78
N GLY A 45 -14.69 11.71 6.97
CA GLY A 45 -15.33 11.35 8.24
C GLY A 45 -14.80 10.08 8.90
N TYR A 46 -13.68 9.53 8.41
CA TYR A 46 -13.01 8.36 8.98
C TYR A 46 -11.61 8.65 9.52
N ASP A 47 -11.23 9.92 9.56
CA ASP A 47 -9.91 10.42 9.95
C ASP A 47 -9.53 9.98 11.38
N ASP A 48 -10.51 9.97 12.28
CA ASP A 48 -10.31 9.60 13.69
C ASP A 48 -10.70 8.14 14.02
N THR A 49 -11.16 7.35 13.03
CA THR A 49 -11.69 5.99 13.29
C THR A 49 -11.07 4.91 12.41
N VAL A 50 -11.52 4.78 11.17
CA VAL A 50 -11.14 3.67 10.28
C VAL A 50 -9.75 3.89 9.69
N ILE A 51 -9.39 5.13 9.33
CA ILE A 51 -8.10 5.43 8.69
C ILE A 51 -6.92 5.07 9.62
N PRO A 52 -6.88 5.49 10.90
CA PRO A 52 -5.79 5.12 11.80
C PRO A 52 -5.67 3.61 12.01
N GLN A 53 -6.80 2.91 12.13
CA GLN A 53 -6.81 1.44 12.27
C GLN A 53 -6.24 0.75 11.04
N LEU A 54 -6.61 1.24 9.85
CA LEU A 54 -6.12 0.70 8.58
C LEU A 54 -4.61 0.94 8.42
N GLN A 55 -4.12 2.13 8.77
CA GLN A 55 -2.69 2.44 8.78
C GLN A 55 -1.94 1.49 9.70
N ASN A 56 -2.41 1.30 10.93
CA ASN A 56 -1.80 0.39 11.90
C ASN A 56 -1.78 -1.06 11.42
N ALA A 57 -2.88 -1.53 10.82
CA ALA A 57 -2.97 -2.89 10.28
C ALA A 57 -1.96 -3.11 9.14
N ILE A 58 -1.81 -2.15 8.22
CA ILE A 58 -0.83 -2.21 7.13
C ILE A 58 0.59 -2.18 7.69
N LEU A 59 0.87 -1.28 8.65
CA LEU A 59 2.19 -1.20 9.29
C LEU A 59 2.57 -2.50 10.01
N SER A 60 1.57 -3.18 10.57
CA SER A 60 1.73 -4.46 11.27
C SER A 60 1.68 -5.68 10.34
N GLY A 61 1.44 -5.49 9.04
CA GLY A 61 1.34 -6.58 8.06
C GLY A 61 0.14 -7.52 8.26
N GLN A 62 -0.96 -7.02 8.85
CA GLN A 62 -2.15 -7.81 9.16
C GLN A 62 -3.07 -8.01 7.94
N ASP A 63 -3.87 -9.07 7.99
CA ASP A 63 -5.00 -9.24 7.09
C ASP A 63 -6.18 -8.36 7.55
N ILE A 64 -6.86 -7.72 6.61
CA ILE A 64 -7.89 -6.71 6.89
C ILE A 64 -9.22 -7.15 6.29
N ILE A 65 -10.28 -7.10 7.11
CA ILE A 65 -11.66 -7.30 6.67
C ILE A 65 -12.44 -6.01 6.94
N LEU A 66 -13.01 -5.41 5.88
CA LEU A 66 -13.86 -4.23 5.99
C LEU A 66 -15.33 -4.62 6.10
N LEU A 67 -15.94 -4.36 7.25
CA LEU A 67 -17.36 -4.58 7.52
C LEU A 67 -18.08 -3.23 7.65
N GLY A 68 -19.33 -3.17 7.21
CA GLY A 68 -20.16 -1.96 7.31
C GLY A 68 -21.33 -1.98 6.34
N GLU A 69 -22.21 -0.99 6.45
CA GLU A 69 -23.42 -0.88 5.64
C GLU A 69 -23.14 -0.49 4.19
N ARG A 70 -24.16 -0.65 3.32
CA ARG A 70 -24.08 -0.18 1.94
C ARG A 70 -23.86 1.33 1.90
N GLY A 71 -22.90 1.79 1.09
CA GLY A 71 -22.58 3.22 0.95
C GLY A 71 -21.50 3.74 1.91
N GLN A 72 -21.00 2.94 2.86
CA GLN A 72 -19.96 3.35 3.82
C GLN A 72 -18.52 3.34 3.28
N ALA A 73 -18.33 3.62 1.99
CA ALA A 73 -17.01 3.77 1.34
C ALA A 73 -16.04 2.56 1.35
N LYS A 74 -16.46 1.34 1.78
CA LYS A 74 -15.61 0.12 1.77
C LYS A 74 -14.84 -0.10 0.47
N SER A 75 -15.54 -0.08 -0.67
CA SER A 75 -14.90 -0.27 -1.98
C SER A 75 -13.97 0.88 -2.37
N ARG A 76 -14.22 2.09 -1.86
CA ARG A 76 -13.35 3.25 -2.11
C ARG A 76 -12.04 3.11 -1.33
N ILE A 77 -12.12 2.68 -0.07
CA ILE A 77 -10.94 2.36 0.76
C ILE A 77 -10.08 1.29 0.08
N ILE A 78 -10.68 0.20 -0.40
CA ILE A 78 -9.94 -0.88 -1.08
C ILE A 78 -9.22 -0.35 -2.33
N ARG A 79 -9.86 0.53 -3.09
CA ARG A 79 -9.25 1.12 -4.29
C ARG A 79 -8.15 2.11 -3.96
N SER A 80 -8.23 2.87 -2.86
CA SER A 80 -7.15 3.78 -2.49
C SER A 80 -5.90 3.05 -1.98
N LEU A 81 -6.02 1.81 -1.49
CA LEU A 81 -4.86 0.99 -1.12
C LEU A 81 -3.90 0.73 -2.28
N THR A 82 -4.36 0.77 -3.54
CA THR A 82 -3.47 0.60 -4.70
C THR A 82 -2.51 1.78 -4.87
N SER A 83 -2.79 2.94 -4.25
CA SER A 83 -1.85 4.08 -4.22
C SER A 83 -0.60 3.83 -3.38
N LEU A 84 -0.58 2.72 -2.64
CA LEU A 84 0.58 2.25 -1.86
C LEU A 84 1.44 1.25 -2.65
N LEU A 85 1.11 0.95 -3.90
CA LEU A 85 1.89 0.07 -4.76
C LEU A 85 2.73 0.91 -5.74
N ASP A 86 3.94 0.42 -6.04
CA ASP A 86 4.83 0.96 -7.05
C ASP A 86 4.23 0.72 -8.45
N GLU A 87 4.42 1.65 -9.38
CA GLU A 87 3.86 1.51 -10.75
C GLU A 87 4.62 0.50 -11.62
N TYR A 88 5.90 0.22 -11.29
CA TYR A 88 6.82 -0.62 -12.08
C TYR A 88 7.85 -1.35 -11.20
#